data_AF-B0DVN4-F1
#
_entry.id   AF-B0DVN4-F1
#
_cell.length_a   1.000
_cell.length_b   1.000
_cell.length_c   1.000
_cell.angle_alpha   90.00
_cell.angle_beta   90.00
_cell.angle_gamma   90.00
#
_symmetry.space_group_name_H-M   'P 1'
#
loop_
_entity.id
_entity.type
_entity.pdbx_description
1 polymer ?
#
loop_
_entity_poly.entity_id
_entity_poly.type
_entity_poly.pdbx_seq_one_letter_code
_entity_poly.pdbx_strand_id
1 'polypeptide(L)' 'MRYLNHSENPNCCATVIDVDGVHRIVLVTTKSVAIAEELFLNYGESYWTNHSHA' A
#
# COMPACT_ATOMS: atom_id res chain seq x y z
N MET A 1 -4.50 -5.38 6.13
CA MET A 1 -3.88 -5.23 4.80
C MET A 1 -2.50 -5.86 4.85
N ARG A 2 -2.42 -7.19 4.77
CA ARG A 2 -1.16 -7.93 5.05
C ARG A 2 -0.68 -8.79 3.88
N TYR A 3 -1.36 -8.72 2.74
CA TYR A 3 -1.15 -9.62 1.59
C TYR A 3 -0.87 -8.89 0.28
N LEU A 4 -1.02 -7.55 0.22
CA LEU A 4 -0.63 -6.79 -0.97
C LEU A 4 0.90 -6.76 -0.99
N ASN A 5 1.50 -7.24 -2.07
CA ASN A 5 2.95 -7.31 -2.20
C ASN A 5 3.57 -5.95 -2.58
N HIS A 6 4.87 -5.84 -2.37
CA HIS A 6 5.65 -4.68 -2.79
C HIS A 6 5.86 -4.66 -4.31
N SER A 7 5.82 -3.47 -4.92
CA SER A 7 6.34 -3.21 -6.27
C SER A 7 6.79 -1.74 -6.38
N GLU A 8 7.86 -1.49 -7.14
CA GLU A 8 8.28 -0.14 -7.52
C GLU A 8 7.37 0.49 -8.59
N ASN A 9 6.54 -0.31 -9.26
CA ASN A 9 5.48 0.13 -10.17
C ASN A 9 4.10 -0.35 -9.66
N PRO A 10 3.61 0.20 -8.53
CA PRO A 10 2.39 -0.27 -7.90
C PRO A 10 1.13 0.15 -8.66
N ASN A 11 0.03 -0.56 -8.42
CA ASN A 11 -1.30 -0.21 -8.94
C ASN A 11 -2.27 0.24 -7.82
N CYS A 12 -1.80 0.26 -6.57
CA CYS A 12 -2.48 0.85 -5.42
C CYS A 12 -1.57 1.85 -4.69
N CYS A 13 -2.19 2.77 -3.95
CA CYS A 13 -1.54 3.58 -2.93
C CYS A 13 -2.26 3.43 -1.58
N ALA A 14 -1.54 3.72 -0.50
CA ALA A 14 -2.10 3.82 0.85
C ALA A 14 -2.10 5.29 1.28
N THR A 15 -3.23 5.79 1.76
CA THR A 15 -3.37 7.16 2.26
C THR A 15 -3.99 7.14 3.65
N VAL A 16 -3.52 8.04 4.51
CA VAL A 16 -4.15 8.29 5.81
C VAL A 16 -5.23 9.35 5.61
N ILE A 17 -6.45 9.03 6.01
CA ILE A 17 -7.56 9.98 6.04
C ILE A 17 -8.11 10.09 7.45
N ASP A 18 -8.73 11.22 7.75
CA ASP A 18 -9.53 11.38 8.96
C ASP A 18 -10.97 10.93 8.69
N VAL A 19 -11.51 10.10 9.58
CA VAL A 19 -12.92 9.69 9.58
C VAL A 19 -13.45 9.92 10.99
N ASP A 20 -14.19 11.02 11.17
CA ASP A 20 -14.75 11.47 12.44
C ASP A 20 -13.70 11.61 13.56
N GLY A 21 -12.57 12.25 13.25
CA GLY A 21 -11.46 12.46 14.19
C GLY A 21 -10.58 11.24 14.40
N VAL A 22 -10.84 10.12 13.71
CA VAL A 22 -10.06 8.89 13.77
C VAL A 22 -9.29 8.71 12.48
N HIS A 23 -7.96 8.62 12.58
CA HIS A 23 -7.10 8.35 11.44
C HIS A 23 -7.26 6.91 10.95
N ARG A 24 -7.56 6.75 9.66
CA ARG A 24 -7.73 5.47 8.97
C ARG A 24 -6.78 5.40 7.79
N ILE A 25 -6.24 4.21 7.52
CA ILE A 25 -5.49 3.93 6.31
C ILE A 25 -6.47 3.38 5.27
N VAL A 26 -6.49 3.99 4.08
CA VAL A 26 -7.31 3.56 2.94
C VAL A 26 -6.40 3.15 1.79
N LEU A 27 -6.79 2.10 1.09
CA LEU A 27 -6.14 1.67 -0.16
C LEU A 27 -6.96 2.16 -1.35
N VAL A 28 -6.28 2.79 -2.31
CA VAL A 28 -6.92 3.33 -3.51
C VAL A 28 -6.15 2.83 -4.72
N THR A 29 -6.87 2.32 -5.73
CA THR A 29 -6.27 1.95 -7.02
C THR A 29 -5.87 3.22 -7.78
N THR A 30 -4.65 3.25 -8.32
CA THR A 30 -4.12 4.42 -9.08
C THR A 30 -4.37 4.30 -10.59
N LYS A 31 -4.84 3.14 -11.04
CA LYS A 31 -5.21 2.83 -12.43
C LYS A 31 -6.32 1.77 -12.44
N SER A 32 -6.95 1.56 -13.59
CA SER A 32 -7.90 0.46 -13.78
C SER A 32 -7.22 -0.89 -13.51
N VAL A 33 -7.91 -1.77 -12.80
CA VAL A 33 -7.42 -3.11 -12.42
C VAL A 33 -8.35 -4.14 -13.06
N ALA A 34 -7.77 -5.09 -13.81
CA ALA A 34 -8.53 -6.16 -14.43
C ALA A 34 -8.90 -7.26 -13.42
N ILE A 35 -9.86 -8.13 -13.77
CA ILE A 35 -10.17 -9.31 -12.96
C ILE A 35 -8.90 -10.16 -12.81
N ALA A 36 -8.62 -10.58 -11.57
CA ALA A 36 -7.45 -11.36 -11.19
C ALA A 36 -6.08 -10.66 -11.36
N GLU A 37 -6.05 -9.38 -11.70
CA GLU A 37 -4.82 -8.60 -11.61
C GLU A 37 -4.44 -8.39 -10.14
N GLU A 38 -3.19 -8.73 -9.80
CA GLU A 38 -2.69 -8.60 -8.44
C GLU A 38 -2.52 -7.13 -8.04
N LEU A 39 -2.83 -6.83 -6.78
CA LEU A 39 -2.66 -5.49 -6.23
C LEU A 39 -1.31 -5.33 -5.54
N PHE A 40 -0.59 -4.28 -5.92
CA PHE A 40 0.73 -3.95 -5.39
C PHE A 40 0.76 -2.58 -4.73
N LEU A 41 1.54 -2.46 -3.67
CA LEU A 41 1.87 -1.20 -3.01
C LEU A 41 3.35 -0.91 -3.15
N ASN A 42 3.72 0.37 -3.17
CA ASN A 42 5.07 0.73 -2.78
C ASN A 42 5.12 0.84 -1.25
N TYR A 43 5.93 -0.02 -0.62
CA TYR A 43 6.08 -0.07 0.84
C TYR A 43 6.93 1.10 1.39
N GLY A 44 7.69 1.76 0.52
CA GLY A 44 8.63 2.82 0.87
C GLY A 44 9.92 2.30 1.50
N GLU A 45 10.96 3.13 1.43
CA GLU A 45 12.31 2.79 1.92
C GLU A 45 12.33 2.40 3.41
N SER A 46 11.50 3.07 4.22
CA SER A 46 11.42 2.84 5.67
C SER A 46 11.04 1.41 6.04
N TYR A 47 10.30 0.71 5.18
CA TYR A 47 9.98 -0.70 5.42
C TYR A 47 11.26 -1.53 5.43
N TRP A 48 12.15 -1.33 4.45
CA TRP A 48 13.37 -2.12 4.31
C TRP A 48 14.40 -1.80 5.39
N THR A 49 14.58 -0.51 5.72
CA THR A 49 15.53 -0.09 6.76
C THR A 49 15.17 -0.65 8.15
N ASN A 50 13.89 -0.82 8.43
CA ASN A 50 13.42 -1.36 9.70
C ASN A 50 13.47 -2.90 9.75
N HIS A 51 13.60 -3.56 8.60
CA HIS A 51 13.67 -5.03 8.49
C HIS A 51 15.07 -5.55 8.14
N SER A 52 16.06 -4.69 7.93
CA SER A 52 17.46 -5.06 7.68
C SER A 52 18.28 -5.40 8.94
N HIS A 53 17.65 -5.46 10.11
CA HIS A 53 18.29 -5.80 11.40
C HIS A 53 17.83 -7.16 11.98
N ALA A 54 17.35 -8.07 11.12
CA ALA A 54 17.03 -9.45 11.49
C ALA A 54 18.16 -10.42 11.12
#